data_AF-M0AGK1-F1
#
_entry.id   AF-M0AGK1-F1
#
_cell.length_a   1.000
_cell.length_b   1.000
_cell.length_c   1.000
_cell.angle_alpha   90.00
_cell.angle_beta   90.00
_cell.angle_gamma   90.00
#
_symmetry.space_group_name_H-M   'P 1'
#
loop_
_entity.id
_entity.type
_entity.pdbx_description
1 polymer ?
#
loop_
_entity_poly.entity_id
_entity_poly.type
_entity_poly.pdbx_seq_one_letter_code
_entity_poly.pdbx_strand_id
1 'polypeptide(L)'
;MVSQESLNRLKPFIDEGETTIDGYSTSHEIGVLTDRQLLSLEVRGRENTTTVVDTTYLDQLGGISIEHNTTPDFHQDKLLSAIVSLVVALISLALFGTIDAEEPAAVLLLVGLGVGVLSLVLFAEAFNTPEDTVHVQLQTDTGEVAWQARLDEDYLEFAETLSRTVSSAHATSEPATRTVGR
;
A
#
# COMPACT_ATOMS: atom_id res chain seq x y z
N MET A 1 -6.72 4.57 -8.78
CA MET A 1 -6.85 5.26 -10.09
C MET A 1 -6.64 6.77 -9.92
N VAL A 2 -5.74 7.37 -10.71
CA VAL A 2 -5.42 8.80 -10.63
C VAL A 2 -6.52 9.66 -11.25
N SER A 3 -6.90 10.75 -10.59
CA SER A 3 -7.89 11.69 -11.12
C SER A 3 -7.32 12.51 -12.27
N GLN A 4 -8.17 12.87 -13.24
CA GLN A 4 -7.78 13.71 -14.37
C GLN A 4 -7.33 15.13 -13.95
N GLU A 5 -7.81 15.59 -12.80
CA GLU A 5 -7.39 16.85 -12.17
C GLU A 5 -5.95 16.76 -11.65
N SER A 6 -5.57 15.64 -11.01
CA SER A 6 -4.20 15.37 -10.57
C SER A 6 -3.21 15.32 -11.75
N LEU A 7 -3.60 14.68 -12.86
CA LEU A 7 -2.79 14.65 -14.09
C LEU A 7 -2.60 16.05 -14.70
N ASN A 8 -3.65 16.89 -14.67
CA ASN A 8 -3.56 18.26 -15.17
C ASN A 8 -2.59 19.14 -14.37
N ARG A 9 -2.35 18.84 -13.09
CA ARG A 9 -1.37 19.56 -12.25
C ARG A 9 0.08 19.24 -12.64
N LEU A 10 0.34 18.02 -13.10
CA LEU A 10 1.66 17.56 -13.54
C LEU A 10 1.94 17.88 -15.01
N LYS A 11 0.89 18.04 -15.83
CA LYS A 11 0.98 18.34 -17.26
C LYS A 11 1.95 19.48 -17.64
N PRO A 12 2.07 20.60 -16.90
CA PRO A 12 3.01 21.66 -17.24
C PRO A 12 4.49 21.28 -17.09
N PHE A 13 4.79 20.18 -16.39
CA PHE A 13 6.14 19.69 -16.13
C PHE A 13 6.54 18.52 -17.04
N ILE A 14 5.60 18.01 -17.84
CA ILE A 14 5.85 16.98 -18.86
C ILE A 14 6.45 17.65 -20.08
N ASP A 15 7.54 17.10 -20.61
CA ASP A 15 8.25 17.69 -21.75
C ASP A 15 7.41 17.63 -23.03
N GLU A 16 7.61 18.59 -23.94
CA GLU A 16 6.90 18.60 -25.22
C GLU A 16 7.20 17.34 -26.04
N GLY A 17 6.15 16.60 -26.41
CA GLY A 17 6.26 15.36 -27.19
C GLY A 17 6.39 14.08 -26.35
N GLU A 18 6.38 14.20 -25.03
CA GLU A 18 6.42 13.09 -24.09
C GLU A 18 5.02 12.50 -23.85
N THR A 19 4.92 11.16 -23.69
CA THR A 19 3.63 10.46 -23.55
C THR A 19 3.47 9.90 -22.14
N THR A 20 2.37 10.24 -21.48
CA THR A 20 1.99 9.63 -20.20
C THR A 20 1.61 8.16 -20.40
N ILE A 21 2.27 7.26 -19.64
CA ILE A 21 2.00 5.82 -19.63
C ILE A 21 1.02 5.49 -18.51
N ASP A 22 1.32 5.90 -17.29
CA ASP A 22 0.53 5.58 -16.10
C ASP A 22 0.78 6.59 -14.97
N GLY A 23 0.07 6.48 -13.85
CA GLY A 23 0.30 7.31 -12.68
C GLY A 23 -0.24 6.71 -11.39
N TYR A 24 0.18 7.30 -10.27
CA TYR A 24 -0.34 6.99 -8.94
C TYR A 24 -0.74 8.26 -8.19
N SER A 25 -1.60 8.11 -7.19
CA SER A 25 -1.99 9.18 -6.28
C SER A 25 -2.14 8.60 -4.88
N THR A 26 -1.28 9.03 -3.97
CA THR A 26 -1.40 8.77 -2.54
C THR A 26 -2.01 9.98 -1.83
N SER A 27 -2.13 9.91 -0.52
CA SER A 27 -2.57 11.03 0.33
C SER A 27 -1.61 12.22 0.35
N HIS A 28 -0.34 12.03 -0.04
CA HIS A 28 0.72 13.05 0.08
C HIS A 28 1.45 13.34 -1.23
N GLU A 29 1.38 12.43 -2.19
CA GLU A 29 2.16 12.46 -3.42
C GLU A 29 1.30 12.04 -4.62
N ILE A 30 1.48 12.72 -5.73
CA ILE A 30 0.92 12.33 -7.03
C ILE A 30 2.11 12.08 -7.96
N GLY A 31 2.15 10.93 -8.61
CA GLY A 31 3.18 10.65 -9.60
C GLY A 31 2.64 10.27 -10.96
N VAL A 32 3.41 10.61 -11.99
CA VAL A 32 3.14 10.29 -13.39
C VAL A 32 4.37 9.68 -14.01
N LEU A 33 4.20 8.49 -14.57
CA LEU A 33 5.19 7.82 -15.40
C LEU A 33 4.94 8.18 -16.87
N THR A 34 6.00 8.64 -17.52
CA THR A 34 6.03 8.84 -18.97
C THR A 34 6.96 7.82 -19.63
N ASP A 35 7.12 7.93 -20.94
CA ASP A 35 8.10 7.15 -21.71
C ASP A 35 9.57 7.54 -21.42
N ARG A 36 9.84 8.63 -20.69
CA ARG A 36 11.22 9.09 -20.43
C ARG A 36 11.54 9.45 -18.98
N GLN A 37 10.55 9.80 -18.17
CA GLN A 37 10.77 10.25 -16.79
C GLN A 37 9.61 9.84 -15.86
N LEU A 38 9.92 9.77 -14.57
CA LEU A 38 8.95 9.72 -13.51
C LEU A 38 8.88 11.11 -12.87
N LEU A 39 7.70 11.72 -12.88
CA LEU A 39 7.45 12.97 -12.17
C LEU A 39 6.67 12.67 -10.89
N SER A 40 7.09 13.25 -9.78
CA SER A 40 6.39 13.19 -8.50
C SER A 40 6.12 14.58 -7.97
N LEU A 41 4.87 14.86 -7.63
CA LEU A 41 4.41 16.10 -7.02
C LEU A 41 4.04 15.81 -5.57
N GLU A 42 4.75 16.44 -4.65
CA GLU A 42 4.48 16.39 -3.22
C GLU A 42 4.07 17.77 -2.72
N VAL A 43 3.02 17.83 -1.88
CA VAL A 43 2.62 19.08 -1.23
C VAL A 43 3.15 19.06 0.21
N ARG A 44 4.18 19.87 0.46
CA ARG A 44 4.86 20.00 1.75
C ARG A 44 4.46 21.30 2.48
N GLY A 45 4.63 21.27 3.80
CA GLY A 45 4.46 22.42 4.70
C GLY A 45 3.22 22.32 5.60
N ARG A 46 3.28 22.96 6.78
CA ARG A 46 2.23 22.90 7.83
C ARG A 46 0.83 23.33 7.36
N GLU A 47 0.76 24.07 6.25
CA GLU A 47 -0.47 24.57 5.62
C GLU A 47 -0.67 24.05 4.19
N ASN A 48 0.07 23.03 3.74
CA ASN A 48 0.03 22.50 2.37
C ASN A 48 0.32 23.56 1.28
N THR A 49 1.17 24.55 1.57
CA THR A 49 1.42 25.70 0.69
C THR A 49 2.60 25.54 -0.25
N THR A 50 3.50 24.57 0.00
CA THR A 50 4.69 24.37 -0.85
C THR A 50 4.47 23.16 -1.73
N THR A 51 4.39 23.36 -3.05
CA THR A 51 4.38 22.26 -4.02
C THR A 51 5.82 22.01 -4.47
N VAL A 52 6.31 20.78 -4.28
CA VAL A 52 7.59 20.31 -4.79
C VAL A 52 7.29 19.36 -5.94
N VAL A 53 7.96 19.54 -7.07
CA VAL A 53 7.90 18.62 -8.20
C VAL A 53 9.30 18.09 -8.41
N ASP A 54 9.46 16.79 -8.23
CA ASP A 54 10.71 16.07 -8.46
C ASP A 54 10.58 15.27 -9.76
N THR A 55 11.66 15.29 -10.55
CA THR A 55 11.73 14.62 -11.85
C THR A 55 12.89 13.63 -11.83
N THR A 56 12.60 12.38 -12.12
CA THR A 56 13.58 11.30 -12.21
C THR A 56 13.61 10.77 -13.64
N TYR A 57 14.70 11.00 -14.36
CA TYR A 57 14.85 10.51 -15.73
C TYR A 57 15.16 9.01 -15.74
N LEU A 58 14.48 8.25 -16.60
CA LEU A 58 14.58 6.79 -16.63
C LEU A 58 15.92 6.29 -17.17
N ASP A 59 16.65 7.12 -17.94
CA ASP A 59 17.97 6.81 -18.50
C ASP A 59 19.11 6.89 -17.46
N GLN A 60 18.84 7.45 -16.27
CA GLN A 60 19.80 7.56 -15.16
C GLN A 60 19.66 6.42 -14.14
N LEU A 61 18.71 5.51 -14.35
CA LEU A 61 18.34 4.49 -13.37
C LEU A 61 19.02 3.14 -13.66
N GLY A 62 19.90 2.68 -12.79
CA GLY A 62 20.55 1.37 -12.91
C GLY A 62 19.67 0.19 -12.53
N GLY A 63 18.56 0.42 -11.82
CA GLY A 63 17.69 -0.66 -11.39
C GLY A 63 16.43 -0.22 -10.65
N ILE A 64 15.54 -1.18 -10.46
CA ILE A 64 14.30 -1.02 -9.71
C ILE A 64 14.14 -2.20 -8.75
N SER A 65 13.72 -1.91 -7.53
CA SER A 65 13.33 -2.89 -6.52
C SER A 65 11.85 -2.68 -6.20
N ILE A 66 11.06 -3.75 -6.31
CA ILE A 66 9.65 -3.78 -5.93
C ILE A 66 9.49 -4.86 -4.88
N GLU A 67 9.02 -4.47 -3.70
CA GLU A 67 8.71 -5.38 -2.61
C GLU A 67 7.23 -5.29 -2.29
N HIS A 68 6.53 -6.42 -2.44
CA HIS A 68 5.12 -6.54 -2.10
C HIS A 68 4.99 -7.10 -0.69
N ASN A 69 4.54 -6.26 0.23
CA ASN A 69 4.25 -6.67 1.60
C ASN A 69 2.76 -7.02 1.72
N THR A 70 2.48 -8.32 1.61
CA THR A 70 1.16 -8.91 1.88
C THR A 70 0.94 -9.04 3.38
N THR A 71 -0.13 -8.44 3.85
CA THR A 71 -0.58 -8.51 5.23
C THR A 71 -1.59 -9.64 5.33
N PRO A 72 -1.56 -10.48 6.38
CA PRO A 72 -2.57 -11.51 6.54
C PRO A 72 -3.96 -10.87 6.66
N ASP A 73 -4.99 -11.51 6.07
CA ASP A 73 -6.39 -11.07 6.11
C ASP A 73 -6.94 -10.86 7.53
N PHE A 74 -6.32 -11.49 8.53
CA PHE A 74 -6.69 -11.35 9.93
C PHE A 74 -5.53 -11.70 10.87
N HIS A 75 -5.53 -11.07 12.05
CA HIS A 75 -4.66 -11.43 13.16
C HIS A 75 -5.12 -12.75 13.80
N GLN A 76 -4.48 -13.86 13.43
CA GLN A 76 -4.82 -15.21 13.90
C GLN A 76 -4.93 -15.32 15.43
N ASP A 77 -4.00 -14.73 16.18
CA ASP A 77 -4.00 -14.78 17.64
C ASP A 77 -5.20 -14.07 18.26
N LYS A 78 -5.58 -12.91 17.69
CA LYS A 78 -6.75 -12.14 18.12
C LYS A 78 -8.04 -12.87 17.77
N LEU A 79 -8.12 -13.44 16.56
CA LEU A 79 -9.28 -14.22 16.11
C LEU A 79 -9.49 -15.46 17.00
N LEU A 80 -8.42 -16.20 17.30
CA LEU A 80 -8.48 -17.36 18.18
C LEU A 80 -8.91 -16.97 19.59
N SER A 81 -8.35 -15.88 20.13
CA SER A 81 -8.74 -15.33 21.44
C SER A 81 -10.19 -14.87 21.46
N ALA A 82 -10.69 -14.28 20.37
CA ALA A 82 -12.08 -13.88 20.20
C ALA A 82 -13.03 -15.09 20.21
N ILE A 83 -12.69 -16.17 19.52
CA ILE A 83 -13.47 -17.42 19.49
C ILE A 83 -13.50 -18.07 20.87
N VAL A 84 -12.35 -18.22 21.54
CA VAL A 84 -12.28 -18.83 22.88
C VAL A 84 -13.07 -18.01 23.89
N SER A 85 -12.93 -16.69 23.87
CA SER A 85 -13.72 -15.81 24.75
C SER A 85 -15.22 -15.89 24.46
N LEU A 86 -15.64 -15.96 23.18
CA LEU A 86 -17.05 -16.15 22.83
C LEU A 86 -17.61 -17.45 23.42
N VAL A 87 -16.86 -18.55 23.32
CA VAL A 87 -17.28 -19.85 23.86
C VAL A 87 -17.44 -19.77 25.39
N VAL A 88 -16.50 -19.14 26.10
CA VAL A 88 -16.61 -18.93 27.55
C VAL A 88 -17.84 -18.08 27.90
N ALA A 89 -18.10 -17.02 27.15
CA ALA A 89 -19.28 -16.17 27.35
C ALA A 89 -20.59 -16.95 27.15
N LEU A 90 -20.69 -17.75 26.09
CA LEU A 90 -21.85 -18.58 25.78
C LEU A 90 -22.07 -19.67 26.85
N ILE A 91 -21.01 -20.34 27.32
CA ILE A 91 -21.12 -21.32 28.40
C ILE A 91 -21.61 -20.65 29.68
N SER A 92 -21.07 -19.47 30.02
CA SER A 92 -21.47 -18.73 31.21
C SER A 92 -22.95 -18.32 31.17
N LEU A 93 -23.44 -17.83 30.02
CA LEU A 93 -24.85 -17.49 29.81
C LEU A 93 -25.76 -18.73 29.81
N ALA A 94 -25.32 -19.83 29.23
CA ALA A 94 -26.07 -21.08 29.24
C ALA A 94 -26.23 -21.63 30.67
N LEU A 95 -25.16 -21.60 31.46
CA LEU A 95 -25.19 -22.05 32.87
C LEU A 95 -26.04 -21.12 33.74
N PHE A 96 -26.02 -19.81 33.51
CA PHE A 96 -26.92 -18.86 34.17
C PHE A 96 -28.39 -19.26 34.03
N GLY A 97 -28.81 -19.72 32.84
CA GLY A 97 -30.19 -20.19 32.61
C GLY A 97 -30.58 -21.48 33.33
N THR A 98 -29.64 -22.14 34.03
CA THR A 98 -29.86 -23.44 34.69
C THR A 98 -29.68 -23.42 36.21
N ILE A 99 -29.19 -22.31 36.78
CA ILE A 99 -28.88 -22.21 38.21
C ILE A 99 -29.95 -21.38 38.92
N ASP A 100 -30.60 -21.99 39.92
CA ASP A 100 -31.67 -21.36 40.72
C ASP A 100 -31.15 -20.49 41.90
N ALA A 101 -29.84 -20.35 42.06
CA ALA A 101 -29.22 -19.58 43.14
C ALA A 101 -28.76 -18.18 42.66
N GLU A 102 -29.21 -17.12 43.35
CA GLU A 102 -29.04 -15.72 42.93
C GLU A 102 -27.57 -15.26 42.84
N GLU A 103 -26.72 -15.60 43.82
CA GLU A 103 -25.31 -15.19 43.85
C GLU A 103 -24.46 -15.77 42.70
N PRO A 104 -24.41 -17.11 42.48
CA PRO A 104 -23.64 -17.67 41.36
C PRO A 104 -24.24 -17.28 40.00
N ALA A 105 -25.54 -17.07 39.91
CA ALA A 105 -26.20 -16.59 38.70
C ALA A 105 -25.72 -15.17 38.33
N ALA A 106 -25.64 -14.25 39.30
CA ALA A 106 -25.14 -12.88 39.06
C ALA A 106 -23.69 -12.88 38.56
N VAL A 107 -22.82 -13.73 39.12
CA VAL A 107 -21.42 -13.87 38.68
C VAL A 107 -21.34 -14.39 37.24
N LEU A 108 -22.11 -15.42 36.91
CA LEU A 108 -22.14 -15.98 35.56
C LEU A 108 -22.67 -14.99 34.52
N LEU A 109 -23.62 -14.14 34.89
CA LEU A 109 -24.12 -13.09 34.02
C LEU A 109 -23.06 -12.00 33.78
N LEU A 110 -22.35 -11.57 34.81
CA LEU A 110 -21.25 -10.60 34.69
C LEU A 110 -20.08 -11.14 33.86
N VAL A 111 -19.68 -12.40 34.08
CA VAL A 111 -18.65 -13.06 33.28
C VAL A 111 -19.10 -13.24 31.84
N GLY A 112 -20.34 -13.69 31.62
CA GLY A 112 -20.91 -13.89 30.29
C GLY A 112 -20.94 -12.59 29.48
N LEU A 113 -21.44 -11.50 30.05
CA LEU A 113 -21.49 -10.20 29.39
C LEU A 113 -20.09 -9.58 29.22
N GLY A 114 -19.25 -9.62 30.26
CA GLY A 114 -17.91 -9.03 30.22
C GLY A 114 -17.01 -9.69 29.18
N VAL A 115 -16.93 -11.02 29.22
CA VAL A 115 -16.16 -11.80 28.24
C VAL A 115 -16.80 -11.74 26.85
N GLY A 116 -18.13 -11.67 26.76
CA GLY A 116 -18.86 -11.53 25.51
C GLY A 116 -18.54 -10.20 24.79
N VAL A 117 -18.52 -9.09 25.52
CA VAL A 117 -18.12 -7.79 24.96
C VAL A 117 -16.66 -7.80 24.53
N LEU A 118 -15.77 -8.37 25.36
CA LEU A 118 -14.34 -8.50 25.02
C LEU A 118 -14.14 -9.32 23.74
N SER A 119 -14.90 -10.39 23.54
CA SER A 119 -14.88 -11.20 22.32
C SER A 119 -15.20 -10.37 21.08
N LEU A 120 -16.24 -9.53 21.14
CA LEU A 120 -16.62 -8.66 20.02
C LEU A 120 -15.52 -7.65 19.67
N VAL A 121 -14.86 -7.07 20.69
CA VAL A 121 -13.72 -6.16 20.49
C VAL A 121 -12.55 -6.92 19.83
N LEU A 122 -12.23 -8.12 20.32
CA LEU A 122 -11.17 -8.95 19.74
C LEU A 122 -11.47 -9.36 18.30
N PHE A 123 -12.73 -9.65 17.95
CA PHE A 123 -13.13 -9.89 16.56
C PHE A 123 -12.91 -8.64 15.71
N ALA A 124 -13.35 -7.47 16.16
CA ALA A 124 -13.15 -6.22 15.43
C ALA A 124 -11.67 -5.94 15.20
N GLU A 125 -10.83 -6.15 16.22
CA GLU A 125 -9.38 -6.01 16.09
C GLU A 125 -8.73 -7.10 15.24
N ALA A 126 -9.29 -8.31 15.19
CA ALA A 126 -8.73 -9.40 14.40
C ALA A 126 -8.83 -9.11 12.90
N PHE A 127 -9.87 -8.40 12.46
CA PHE A 127 -10.08 -7.98 11.07
C PHE A 127 -9.55 -6.57 10.77
N ASN A 128 -9.00 -5.88 11.77
CA ASN A 128 -8.37 -4.58 11.59
C ASN A 128 -6.87 -4.74 11.35
N THR A 129 -6.51 -5.41 10.25
CA THR A 129 -5.13 -5.58 9.80
C THR A 129 -4.70 -4.37 8.97
N PRO A 130 -3.39 -4.02 8.97
CA PRO A 130 -2.86 -3.02 8.05
C PRO A 130 -3.17 -3.37 6.60
N GLU A 131 -3.34 -2.34 5.76
CA GLU A 131 -3.51 -2.52 4.32
C GLU A 131 -2.22 -3.02 3.66
N ASP A 132 -2.36 -3.79 2.59
CA ASP A 132 -1.26 -4.28 1.77
C ASP A 132 -0.54 -3.13 1.09
N THR A 133 0.79 -3.22 1.04
CA THR A 133 1.60 -2.12 0.51
C THR A 133 2.70 -2.61 -0.42
N VAL A 134 2.92 -1.81 -1.46
CA VAL A 134 3.95 -2.01 -2.48
C VAL A 134 5.03 -0.97 -2.24
N HIS A 135 6.23 -1.44 -1.90
CA HIS A 135 7.40 -0.58 -1.77
C HIS A 135 8.16 -0.58 -3.09
N VAL A 136 8.37 0.61 -3.65
CA VAL A 136 9.11 0.80 -4.89
C VAL A 136 10.34 1.65 -4.61
N GLN A 137 11.49 1.19 -5.08
CA GLN A 137 12.75 1.94 -5.03
C GLN A 137 13.39 1.94 -6.41
N LEU A 138 13.69 3.13 -6.91
CA LEU A 138 14.49 3.34 -8.12
C LEU A 138 15.92 3.67 -7.69
N GLN A 139 16.87 2.96 -8.29
CA GLN A 139 18.29 3.11 -7.99
C GLN A 139 19.03 3.58 -9.24
N THR A 140 20.04 4.43 -9.06
CA THR A 140 21.00 4.80 -10.10
C THR A 140 21.91 3.62 -10.46
N ASP A 141 22.70 3.76 -11.52
CA ASP A 141 23.76 2.82 -11.91
C ASP A 141 24.83 2.62 -10.83
N THR A 142 25.01 3.62 -9.96
CA THR A 142 25.87 3.55 -8.77
C THR A 142 25.23 2.86 -7.56
N GLY A 143 23.94 2.51 -7.64
CA GLY A 143 23.19 1.89 -6.54
C GLY A 143 22.64 2.89 -5.51
N GLU A 144 22.70 4.20 -5.80
CA GLU A 144 22.08 5.23 -4.95
C GLU A 144 20.57 5.28 -5.18
N VAL A 145 19.79 5.49 -4.12
CA VAL A 145 18.32 5.59 -4.25
C VAL A 145 17.97 6.94 -4.89
N ALA A 146 17.52 6.91 -6.13
CA ALA A 146 17.09 8.09 -6.88
C ALA A 146 15.65 8.51 -6.50
N TRP A 147 14.78 7.52 -6.25
CA TRP A 147 13.41 7.74 -5.82
C TRP A 147 12.88 6.53 -5.06
N GLN A 148 11.97 6.77 -4.11
CA GLN A 148 11.30 5.71 -3.36
C GLN A 148 9.88 6.13 -3.03
N ALA A 149 8.94 5.18 -3.08
CA ALA A 149 7.60 5.37 -2.56
C ALA A 149 7.04 4.10 -1.93
N ARG A 150 6.08 4.31 -1.02
CA ARG A 150 5.20 3.28 -0.50
C ARG A 150 3.81 3.53 -1.07
N LEU A 151 3.34 2.59 -1.87
CA LEU A 151 2.06 2.65 -2.55
C LEU A 151 1.11 1.61 -1.96
N ASP A 152 -0.19 1.87 -2.08
CA ASP A 152 -1.22 0.90 -1.74
C ASP A 152 -1.21 -0.26 -2.75
N GLU A 153 -1.74 -1.43 -2.38
CA GLU A 153 -1.81 -2.63 -3.26
C GLU A 153 -2.44 -2.34 -4.63
N ASP A 154 -3.43 -1.45 -4.68
CA ASP A 154 -4.10 -0.98 -5.90
C ASP A 154 -3.14 -0.41 -6.96
N TYR A 155 -1.90 -0.05 -6.58
CA TYR A 155 -0.86 0.47 -7.47
C TYR A 155 0.25 -0.55 -7.78
N LEU A 156 0.03 -1.84 -7.51
CA LEU A 156 0.95 -2.90 -7.93
C LEU A 156 1.17 -2.91 -9.45
N GLU A 157 0.10 -2.74 -10.24
CA GLU A 157 0.19 -2.67 -11.70
C GLU A 157 1.02 -1.47 -12.17
N PHE A 158 0.91 -0.34 -11.48
CA PHE A 158 1.76 0.83 -11.73
C PHE A 158 3.23 0.50 -11.46
N ALA A 159 3.54 -0.14 -10.32
CA ALA A 159 4.91 -0.53 -9.97
C ALA A 159 5.49 -1.49 -11.01
N GLU A 160 4.73 -2.50 -11.44
CA GLU A 160 5.15 -3.41 -12.51
C GLU A 160 5.36 -2.69 -13.84
N THR A 161 4.49 -1.75 -14.18
CA THR A 161 4.61 -0.95 -15.41
C THR A 161 5.87 -0.09 -15.37
N LEU A 162 6.14 0.58 -14.25
CA LEU A 162 7.38 1.32 -14.02
C LEU A 162 8.60 0.41 -14.18
N SER A 163 8.57 -0.80 -13.62
CA SER A 163 9.67 -1.76 -13.77
C SER A 163 9.93 -2.13 -15.23
N ARG A 164 8.88 -2.37 -15.99
CA ARG A 164 8.97 -2.71 -17.42
C ARG A 164 9.51 -1.53 -18.21
N THR A 165 9.02 -0.31 -17.95
CA THR A 165 9.47 0.91 -18.64
C THR A 165 10.95 1.19 -18.37
N VAL A 166 11.39 1.14 -17.10
CA VAL A 166 12.81 1.31 -16.73
C VAL A 166 13.68 0.26 -17.41
N SER A 167 13.26 -1.01 -17.39
CA SER A 167 14.01 -2.09 -18.06
C SER A 167 14.11 -1.87 -19.57
N SER A 168 13.03 -1.39 -20.20
CA SER A 168 12.99 -1.15 -21.64
C SER A 168 13.85 0.03 -22.08
N ALA A 169 13.95 1.09 -21.28
CA ALA A 169 14.82 2.24 -21.54
C ALA A 169 16.29 1.80 -21.72
N HIS A 170 16.72 0.79 -20.95
CA HIS A 170 18.07 0.23 -20.99
C HIS A 170 18.29 -0.79 -22.11
N ALA A 171 17.25 -1.50 -22.54
CA ALA A 171 17.34 -2.45 -23.65
C ALA A 171 17.65 -1.77 -25.00
N THR A 172 17.27 -0.50 -25.15
CA THR A 172 17.57 0.31 -26.36
C THR A 172 19.03 0.75 -26.50
N SER A 173 19.91 0.43 -25.55
CA SER A 173 21.35 0.76 -25.62
C SER A 173 22.20 -0.26 -26.39
N GLU A 174 21.62 -1.32 -26.96
CA GLU A 174 22.36 -2.17 -27.90
C GLU A 174 22.64 -1.41 -29.20
N PRO A 175 23.91 -1.25 -29.62
CA PRO A 175 24.22 -0.58 -30.87
C PRO A 175 23.64 -1.43 -32.01
N ALA A 176 22.59 -0.92 -32.65
CA ALA A 176 22.08 -1.46 -33.91
C ALA A 176 23.27 -1.62 -34.87
N THR A 177 23.75 -2.85 -35.00
CA THR A 177 24.88 -3.17 -35.86
C THR A 177 24.43 -2.91 -37.29
N ARG A 178 24.79 -1.74 -37.83
CA ARG A 178 24.62 -1.43 -39.25
C ARG A 178 25.57 -2.32 -40.03
N THR A 179 25.06 -3.46 -40.49
CA THR A 179 25.71 -4.22 -41.56
C THR A 179 25.61 -3.40 -42.84
N VAL A 180 26.66 -2.66 -43.18
CA VAL A 180 26.83 -2.10 -44.52
C VAL A 180 27.41 -3.21 -45.39
N GLY A 181 26.56 -3.87 -46.16
CA GLY A 181 26.96 -4.86 -47.16
C GLY A 181 27.28 -4.22 -48.50
N ARG A 182 28.45 -4.57 -49.05
CA ARG A 182 29.01 -4.19 -50.36
C ARG A 182 28.18 -4.67 -51.54
#